data_AF-A0A0C3E8S2-F1
#
_entry.id   AF-A0A0C3E8S2-F1
#
_cell.length_a   1.000
_cell.length_b   1.000
_cell.length_c   1.000
_cell.angle_alpha   90.00
_cell.angle_beta   90.00
_cell.angle_gamma   90.00
#
_symmetry.space_group_name_H-M   'P 1'
#
loop_
_entity.id
_entity.type
_entity.pdbx_description
1 polymer ?
#
loop_
_entity_poly.entity_id
_entity_poly.type
_entity_poly.pdbx_seq_one_letter_code
_entity_poly.pdbx_strand_id
1 'polypeptide(L)'
;MPSQGSSKAPKFEGDPLDLLPFFEDVELLCDDAGIDQDTNHIKWAVQYASCTEAELWAVMPSCTGTDWDAFKAEVLTFYPGAQDDDCKYLPADLDRITAAQLEIPMTSCGILGEYVCKFTVVATFLNKRKRISKGECEVKFLEGFHPTFKAQLLNRLTLVYLDHFPDDPWPTDKVVYHASFLL
;
A
#
# COMPACT_ATOMS: atom_id res chain seq x y z
N MET A 1 -14.89 -6.84 -21.52
CA MET A 1 -15.44 -5.90 -20.51
C MET A 1 -16.58 -6.52 -19.69
N PRO A 2 -16.39 -6.70 -18.37
CA PRO A 2 -17.42 -7.13 -17.44
C PRO A 2 -18.60 -6.15 -17.33
N SER A 3 -19.79 -6.64 -17.01
CA SER A 3 -20.94 -5.76 -16.72
C SER A 3 -20.71 -5.00 -15.41
N GLN A 4 -21.14 -3.73 -15.35
CA GLN A 4 -21.11 -2.93 -14.12
C GLN A 4 -21.79 -3.68 -12.96
N GLY A 5 -21.15 -3.70 -11.79
CA GLY A 5 -21.63 -4.44 -10.60
C GLY A 5 -21.30 -5.93 -10.59
N SER A 6 -20.65 -6.46 -11.63
CA SER A 6 -20.02 -7.78 -11.57
C SER A 6 -18.83 -7.77 -10.61
N SER A 7 -18.55 -8.90 -9.95
CA SER A 7 -17.35 -9.05 -9.12
C SER A 7 -16.04 -8.91 -9.90
N LYS A 8 -16.09 -8.96 -11.23
CA LYS A 8 -14.93 -8.78 -12.11
C LYS A 8 -14.81 -7.36 -12.67
N ALA A 9 -15.81 -6.50 -12.44
CA ALA A 9 -15.74 -5.11 -12.87
C ALA A 9 -14.94 -4.30 -11.83
N PRO A 10 -13.96 -3.49 -12.25
CA PRO A 10 -13.34 -2.54 -11.35
C PRO A 10 -14.39 -1.53 -10.87
N LYS A 11 -14.14 -0.90 -9.73
CA LYS A 11 -15.07 0.07 -9.15
C LYS A 11 -14.29 1.21 -8.53
N PHE A 12 -14.64 2.43 -8.91
CA PHE A 12 -14.06 3.62 -8.32
C PHE A 12 -15.10 4.37 -7.48
N GLU A 13 -14.80 4.56 -6.20
CA GLU A 13 -15.71 5.17 -5.21
C GLU A 13 -15.26 6.57 -4.74
N GLY A 14 -14.26 7.15 -5.40
CA GLY A 14 -13.78 8.50 -5.11
C GLY A 14 -12.55 8.58 -4.19
N ASP A 15 -11.99 7.45 -3.71
CA ASP A 15 -10.72 7.46 -2.97
C ASP A 15 -9.56 7.78 -3.94
N PRO A 16 -8.85 8.91 -3.78
CA PRO A 16 -7.73 9.26 -4.65
C PRO A 16 -6.66 8.16 -4.76
N LEU A 17 -6.43 7.37 -3.68
CA LEU A 17 -5.41 6.32 -3.66
C LEU A 17 -5.74 5.13 -4.55
N ASP A 18 -7.01 4.93 -4.87
CA ASP A 18 -7.50 3.84 -5.71
C ASP A 18 -7.64 4.26 -7.19
N LEU A 19 -7.48 5.55 -7.50
CA LEU A 19 -7.74 6.08 -8.85
C LEU A 19 -6.74 5.56 -9.90
N LEU A 20 -5.44 5.52 -9.58
CA LEU A 20 -4.44 5.00 -10.51
C LEU A 20 -4.59 3.48 -10.73
N PRO A 21 -4.67 2.63 -9.68
CA PRO A 21 -4.97 1.21 -9.85
C PRO A 21 -6.25 0.96 -10.63
N PHE A 22 -7.29 1.78 -10.40
CA PHE A 22 -8.54 1.69 -11.15
C PHE A 22 -8.33 1.92 -12.66
N PHE A 23 -7.55 2.93 -13.05
CA PHE A 23 -7.24 3.15 -14.47
C PHE A 23 -6.43 2.01 -15.08
N GLU A 24 -5.45 1.46 -14.35
CA GLU A 24 -4.68 0.29 -14.78
C GLU A 24 -5.58 -0.94 -15.00
N ASP A 25 -6.54 -1.18 -14.11
CA ASP A 25 -7.50 -2.28 -14.25
C ASP A 25 -8.41 -2.11 -15.49
N VAL A 26 -8.81 -0.86 -15.80
CA VAL A 26 -9.61 -0.56 -17.00
C VAL A 26 -8.79 -0.80 -18.27
N GLU A 27 -7.55 -0.32 -18.31
CA GLU A 27 -6.61 -0.54 -19.43
C GLU A 27 -6.41 -2.05 -19.66
N LEU A 28 -6.09 -2.81 -18.61
CA LEU A 28 -5.88 -4.25 -18.69
C LEU A 28 -7.11 -4.99 -19.22
N LEU A 29 -8.32 -4.64 -18.76
CA LEU A 29 -9.55 -5.25 -19.24
C LEU A 29 -9.88 -4.90 -20.69
N CYS A 30 -9.48 -3.72 -21.14
CA CYS A 30 -9.62 -3.30 -22.53
C CYS A 30 -8.63 -4.05 -23.43
N ASP A 31 -7.36 -4.17 -23.01
CA ASP A 31 -6.35 -4.98 -23.68
C ASP A 31 -6.78 -6.44 -23.81
N ASP A 32 -7.25 -7.05 -22.71
CA ASP A 32 -7.77 -8.43 -22.70
C ASP A 32 -8.98 -8.62 -23.62
N ALA A 33 -9.75 -7.55 -23.86
CA ALA A 33 -10.90 -7.56 -24.75
C ALA A 33 -10.56 -7.17 -26.21
N GLY A 34 -9.31 -6.81 -26.51
CA GLY A 34 -8.88 -6.29 -27.82
C GLY A 34 -9.53 -4.96 -28.17
N ILE A 35 -9.74 -4.09 -27.17
CA ILE A 35 -10.31 -2.76 -27.33
C ILE A 35 -9.16 -1.76 -27.39
N ASP A 36 -8.79 -1.32 -28.60
CA ASP A 36 -7.61 -0.46 -28.80
C ASP A 36 -7.96 1.04 -28.89
N GLN A 37 -9.24 1.40 -28.80
CA GLN A 37 -9.67 2.79 -28.95
C GLN A 37 -9.82 3.46 -27.59
N ASP A 38 -9.07 4.53 -27.37
CA ASP A 38 -9.13 5.38 -26.16
C ASP A 38 -10.52 5.87 -25.81
N THR A 39 -11.37 6.14 -26.81
CA THR A 39 -12.78 6.51 -26.59
C THR A 39 -13.54 5.43 -25.80
N ASN A 40 -13.21 4.16 -26.00
CA ASN A 40 -13.79 3.07 -25.26
C ASN A 40 -13.18 2.96 -23.85
N HIS A 41 -11.88 3.24 -23.67
CA HIS A 41 -11.26 3.32 -22.34
C HIS A 41 -12.00 4.34 -21.45
N ILE A 42 -12.21 5.55 -21.99
CA ILE A 42 -12.96 6.62 -21.30
C ILE A 42 -14.37 6.16 -20.95
N LYS A 43 -15.09 5.57 -21.91
CA LYS A 43 -16.46 5.09 -21.70
C LYS A 43 -16.55 4.05 -20.57
N TRP A 44 -15.61 3.09 -20.54
CA TRP A 44 -15.60 2.05 -19.53
C TRP A 44 -15.17 2.58 -18.16
N ALA A 45 -14.21 3.49 -18.11
CA ALA A 45 -13.84 4.17 -16.88
C ALA A 45 -15.06 4.88 -16.26
N VAL A 46 -15.77 5.70 -17.04
CA VAL A 46 -17.00 6.39 -16.57
C VAL A 46 -18.07 5.38 -16.14
N GLN A 47 -18.21 4.26 -16.84
CA GLN A 47 -19.19 3.22 -16.48
C GLN A 47 -18.86 2.49 -15.18
N TYR A 48 -17.58 2.33 -14.83
CA TYR A 48 -17.15 1.65 -13.62
C TYR A 48 -16.98 2.57 -12.41
N ALA A 49 -17.02 3.88 -12.62
CA ALA A 49 -17.09 4.86 -11.56
C ALA A 49 -18.43 4.82 -10.81
N SER A 50 -18.44 5.29 -9.57
CA SER A 50 -19.66 5.52 -8.82
C SER A 50 -20.52 6.59 -9.52
N CYS A 51 -21.81 6.67 -9.17
CA CYS A 51 -22.72 7.66 -9.77
C CYS A 51 -22.19 9.10 -9.61
N THR A 52 -21.66 9.42 -8.43
CA THR A 52 -21.11 10.75 -8.11
C THR A 52 -19.89 11.06 -8.97
N GLU A 53 -18.95 10.12 -9.08
CA GLU A 53 -17.72 10.34 -9.85
C GLU A 53 -18.01 10.38 -11.36
N ALA A 54 -18.93 9.54 -11.85
CA ALA A 54 -19.36 9.56 -13.25
C ALA A 54 -20.02 10.89 -13.65
N GLU A 55 -20.83 11.48 -12.77
CA GLU A 55 -21.41 12.82 -12.99
C GLU A 55 -20.33 13.91 -13.06
N LEU A 56 -19.31 13.83 -12.21
CA LEU A 56 -18.17 14.74 -12.24
C LEU A 56 -17.37 14.59 -13.54
N TRP A 57 -17.14 13.37 -14.01
CA TRP A 57 -16.38 13.13 -15.24
C TRP A 57 -17.17 13.54 -16.48
N ALA A 58 -18.50 13.39 -16.48
CA ALA A 58 -19.36 13.74 -17.62
C ALA A 58 -19.33 15.23 -17.99
N VAL A 59 -18.96 16.13 -17.07
CA VAL A 59 -18.82 17.58 -17.35
C VAL A 59 -17.43 17.95 -17.88
N MET A 60 -16.47 17.03 -17.88
CA MET A 60 -15.11 17.26 -18.37
C MET A 60 -15.09 17.23 -19.91
N PRO A 61 -14.43 18.20 -20.58
CA PRO A 61 -14.23 18.16 -22.02
C PRO A 61 -13.57 16.87 -22.50
N SER A 62 -12.57 16.37 -21.76
CA SER A 62 -11.86 15.13 -22.10
C SER A 62 -12.74 13.87 -22.07
N CYS A 63 -13.87 13.87 -21.33
CA CYS A 63 -14.78 12.73 -21.27
C CYS A 63 -15.44 12.41 -22.62
N THR A 64 -15.57 13.41 -23.49
CA THR A 64 -16.04 13.23 -24.88
C THR A 64 -14.89 13.22 -25.90
N GLY A 65 -13.66 13.25 -25.41
CA GLY A 65 -12.44 13.25 -26.19
C GLY A 65 -12.09 11.86 -26.74
N THR A 66 -10.93 11.81 -27.40
CA THR A 66 -10.37 10.61 -28.04
C THR A 66 -9.00 10.25 -27.50
N ASP A 67 -8.60 10.86 -26.39
CA ASP A 67 -7.26 10.75 -25.82
C ASP A 67 -7.41 10.32 -24.35
N TRP A 68 -7.02 9.09 -24.08
CA TRP A 68 -7.15 8.49 -22.77
C TRP A 68 -6.22 9.13 -21.73
N ASP A 69 -5.01 9.51 -22.15
CA ASP A 69 -4.04 10.14 -21.25
C ASP A 69 -4.48 11.57 -20.89
N ALA A 70 -5.05 12.32 -21.84
CA ALA A 70 -5.65 13.61 -21.57
C ALA A 70 -6.82 13.52 -20.58
N PHE A 71 -7.65 12.48 -20.70
CA PHE A 71 -8.72 12.20 -19.74
C PHE A 71 -8.17 11.89 -18.35
N LYS A 72 -7.22 10.95 -18.22
CA LYS A 72 -6.58 10.63 -16.93
C LYS A 72 -5.97 11.89 -16.29
N ALA A 73 -5.25 12.70 -17.07
CA ALA A 73 -4.63 13.92 -16.58
C ALA A 73 -5.66 14.93 -16.07
N GLU A 74 -6.78 15.14 -16.78
CA GLU A 74 -7.85 16.01 -16.32
C GLU A 74 -8.51 15.48 -15.06
N VAL A 75 -8.86 14.18 -15.01
CA VAL A 75 -9.45 13.55 -13.83
C VAL A 75 -8.54 13.73 -12.62
N LEU A 76 -7.24 13.48 -12.75
CA LEU A 76 -6.27 13.62 -11.66
C LEU A 76 -6.24 15.03 -11.04
N THR A 77 -6.64 16.09 -11.76
CA THR A 77 -6.71 17.46 -11.20
C THR A 77 -7.80 17.62 -10.14
N PHE A 78 -8.83 16.76 -10.16
CA PHE A 78 -9.94 16.78 -9.21
C PHE A 78 -9.70 15.91 -7.96
N TYR A 79 -8.69 15.03 -7.98
CA TYR A 79 -8.35 14.15 -6.86
C TYR A 79 -6.94 14.49 -6.34
N PRO A 80 -6.79 15.59 -5.58
CA PRO A 80 -5.53 15.86 -4.89
C PRO A 80 -5.23 14.68 -3.96
N GLY A 81 -4.06 14.05 -4.13
CA GLY A 81 -3.71 12.79 -3.45
C GLY A 81 -3.60 11.59 -4.38
N ALA A 82 -4.22 11.61 -5.57
CA ALA A 82 -4.15 10.49 -6.51
C ALA A 82 -2.79 10.42 -7.23
N GLN A 83 -2.24 11.58 -7.56
CA GLN A 83 -0.88 11.72 -8.10
C GLN A 83 0.16 11.99 -7.02
N ASP A 84 -0.29 12.47 -5.86
CA ASP A 84 0.59 12.75 -4.72
C ASP A 84 0.92 11.47 -3.98
N ASP A 85 1.77 10.70 -4.64
CA ASP A 85 2.40 9.49 -4.15
C ASP A 85 3.40 9.81 -3.02
N ASP A 86 3.44 11.05 -2.50
CA ASP A 86 4.03 11.36 -1.20
C ASP A 86 3.04 11.21 -0.04
N CYS A 87 1.72 11.28 -0.24
CA CYS A 87 0.76 11.35 0.87
C CYS A 87 0.06 10.03 1.25
N LYS A 88 0.34 8.92 0.56
CA LYS A 88 -0.33 7.62 0.82
C LYS A 88 -0.11 7.09 2.24
N TYR A 89 1.12 7.21 2.75
CA TYR A 89 1.45 6.83 4.11
C TYR A 89 2.24 7.93 4.81
N LEU A 90 1.97 8.07 6.10
CA LEU A 90 2.66 8.96 7.02
C LEU A 90 3.52 8.14 7.98
N PRO A 91 4.61 8.70 8.53
CA PRO A 91 5.37 8.04 9.60
C PRO A 91 4.48 7.61 10.79
N ALA A 92 3.41 8.35 11.07
CA ALA A 92 2.41 8.02 12.09
C ALA A 92 1.65 6.71 11.80
N ASP A 93 1.59 6.25 10.56
CA ASP A 93 0.96 4.96 10.24
C ASP A 93 1.83 3.79 10.69
N LEU A 94 3.16 3.94 10.68
CA LEU A 94 4.04 2.96 11.34
C LEU A 94 3.80 2.93 12.84
N ASP A 95 3.61 4.08 13.49
CA ASP A 95 3.30 4.15 14.92
C ASP A 95 1.97 3.46 15.27
N ARG A 96 0.96 3.63 14.41
CA ARG A 96 -0.33 2.94 14.56
C ARG A 96 -0.17 1.43 14.40
N ILE A 97 0.58 1.00 13.39
CA ILE A 97 0.85 -0.43 13.13
C ILE A 97 1.62 -1.06 14.30
N THR A 98 2.67 -0.39 14.81
CA THR A 98 3.46 -0.90 15.93
C THR A 98 2.66 -0.92 17.22
N ALA A 99 1.91 0.14 17.54
CA ALA A 99 1.07 0.19 18.72
C ALA A 99 -0.03 -0.88 18.69
N ALA A 100 -0.70 -1.06 17.56
CA ALA A 100 -1.71 -2.11 17.41
C ALA A 100 -1.12 -3.52 17.54
N GLN A 101 0.07 -3.76 16.97
CA GLN A 101 0.73 -5.06 17.09
C GLN A 101 1.22 -5.34 18.52
N LEU A 102 1.67 -4.30 19.25
CA LEU A 102 2.20 -4.44 20.60
C LEU A 102 1.17 -5.05 21.57
N GLU A 103 -0.11 -4.78 21.35
CA GLU A 103 -1.24 -5.33 22.11
C GLU A 103 -1.54 -6.81 21.79
N ILE A 104 -1.04 -7.31 20.65
CA ILE A 104 -1.31 -8.66 20.15
C ILE A 104 -0.12 -9.57 20.52
N PRO A 105 -0.32 -10.60 21.37
CA PRO A 105 0.72 -11.56 21.70
C PRO A 105 1.24 -12.29 20.46
N MET A 106 2.56 -12.31 20.29
CA MET A 106 3.23 -13.01 19.19
C MET A 106 3.29 -14.51 19.49
N THR A 107 2.22 -15.26 19.16
CA THR A 107 2.06 -16.69 19.51
C THR A 107 2.16 -17.64 18.33
N SER A 108 2.22 -17.15 17.09
CA SER A 108 2.36 -17.99 15.90
C SER A 108 3.05 -17.26 14.75
N CYS A 109 3.63 -18.04 13.83
CA CYS A 109 4.18 -17.51 12.58
C CYS A 109 3.14 -16.76 11.73
N GLY A 110 1.84 -17.08 11.86
CA GLY A 110 0.77 -16.36 11.17
C GLY A 110 0.66 -14.90 11.62
N ILE A 111 0.68 -14.66 12.94
CA ILE A 111 0.65 -13.31 13.52
C ILE A 111 1.91 -12.53 13.12
N LEU A 112 3.09 -13.18 13.19
CA LEU A 112 4.34 -12.58 12.74
C LEU A 112 4.27 -12.19 11.25
N GLY A 113 3.77 -13.07 10.39
CA GLY A 113 3.63 -12.82 8.97
C GLY A 113 2.70 -11.64 8.67
N GLU A 114 1.56 -11.55 9.36
CA GLU A 114 0.62 -10.43 9.21
C GLU A 114 1.27 -9.09 9.59
N TYR A 115 2.00 -9.06 10.72
CA TYR A 115 2.74 -7.88 11.14
C TYR A 115 3.81 -7.46 10.12
N VAL A 116 4.63 -8.42 9.68
CA VAL A 116 5.69 -8.21 8.69
C VAL A 116 5.12 -7.62 7.41
N CYS A 117 4.03 -8.18 6.88
CA CYS A 117 3.39 -7.69 5.66
C CYS A 117 2.90 -6.24 5.84
N LYS A 118 2.12 -5.95 6.89
CA LYS A 118 1.57 -4.61 7.14
C LYS A 118 2.67 -3.57 7.30
N PHE A 119 3.68 -3.87 8.12
CA PHE A 119 4.79 -2.94 8.37
C PHE A 119 5.63 -2.72 7.11
N THR A 120 5.95 -3.78 6.36
CA THR A 120 6.84 -3.70 5.20
C THR A 120 6.25 -2.85 4.08
N VAL A 121 4.94 -2.93 3.83
CA VAL A 121 4.26 -2.11 2.82
C VAL A 121 4.47 -0.62 3.12
N VAL A 122 4.17 -0.20 4.35
CA VAL A 122 4.25 1.19 4.78
C VAL A 122 5.71 1.65 4.88
N ALA A 123 6.59 0.85 5.49
CA ALA A 123 8.00 1.19 5.68
C ALA A 123 8.74 1.34 4.34
N THR A 124 8.49 0.43 3.38
CA THR A 124 9.12 0.49 2.06
C THR A 124 8.71 1.74 1.30
N PHE A 125 7.43 2.11 1.38
CA PHE A 125 6.92 3.34 0.78
C PHE A 125 7.61 4.57 1.38
N LEU A 126 7.60 4.70 2.71
CA LEU A 126 8.19 5.85 3.41
C LEU A 126 9.72 5.96 3.17
N ASN A 127 10.43 4.84 3.15
CA ASN A 127 11.87 4.80 2.90
C ASN A 127 12.22 5.20 1.47
N LYS A 128 11.48 4.71 0.46
CA LYS A 128 11.65 5.15 -0.96
C LYS A 128 11.49 6.66 -1.12
N ARG A 129 10.57 7.26 -0.34
CA ARG A 129 10.31 8.70 -0.30
C ARG A 129 11.24 9.47 0.65
N LYS A 130 12.21 8.81 1.29
CA LYS A 130 13.15 9.39 2.26
C LYS A 130 12.46 10.11 3.43
N ARG A 131 11.25 9.68 3.79
CA ARG A 131 10.47 10.20 4.93
C ARG A 131 10.84 9.53 6.25
N ILE A 132 11.52 8.40 6.18
CA ILE A 132 12.10 7.67 7.30
C ILE A 132 13.37 6.98 6.82
N SER A 133 14.39 6.94 7.66
CA SER A 133 15.62 6.21 7.35
C SER A 133 15.45 4.70 7.58
N LYS A 134 16.30 3.89 6.95
CA LYS A 134 16.32 2.44 7.16
C LYS A 134 16.52 2.08 8.64
N GLY A 135 17.43 2.76 9.33
CA GLY A 135 17.69 2.51 10.75
C GLY A 135 16.48 2.82 11.63
N GLU A 136 15.79 3.94 11.39
CA GLU A 136 14.56 4.28 12.12
C GLU A 136 13.44 3.25 11.85
N CYS A 137 13.31 2.74 10.63
CA CYS A 137 12.39 1.63 10.33
C CYS A 137 12.73 0.37 11.14
N GLU A 138 14.00 -0.01 11.21
CA GLU A 138 14.46 -1.20 11.93
C GLU A 138 14.21 -1.08 13.45
N VAL A 139 14.46 0.10 14.03
CA VAL A 139 14.10 0.40 15.42
C VAL A 139 12.59 0.27 15.63
N LYS A 140 11.78 0.94 14.80
CA LYS A 140 10.30 0.89 14.89
C LYS A 140 9.75 -0.51 14.72
N PHE A 141 10.33 -1.32 13.83
CA PHE A 141 9.87 -2.70 13.62
C PHE A 141 9.97 -3.52 14.91
N LEU A 142 11.03 -3.33 15.71
CA LEU A 142 11.16 -3.99 17.00
C LEU A 142 10.20 -3.45 18.07
N GLU A 143 9.65 -2.25 17.92
CA GLU A 143 8.70 -1.66 18.86
C GLU A 143 7.33 -2.35 18.79
N GLY A 144 6.96 -2.95 17.67
CA GLY A 144 5.69 -3.68 17.55
C GLY A 144 5.65 -5.05 18.24
N PHE A 145 6.78 -5.57 18.73
CA PHE A 145 6.80 -6.87 19.39
C PHE A 145 6.36 -6.76 20.86
N HIS A 146 5.40 -7.59 21.27
CA HIS A 146 4.94 -7.70 22.65
C HIS A 146 6.13 -7.87 23.63
N PRO A 147 6.19 -7.14 24.77
CA PRO A 147 7.40 -7.03 25.60
C PRO A 147 8.02 -8.36 26.03
N THR A 148 7.19 -9.33 26.43
CA THR A 148 7.63 -10.66 26.84
C THR A 148 8.36 -11.41 25.71
N PHE A 149 7.79 -11.38 24.50
CA PHE A 149 8.39 -12.05 23.34
C PHE A 149 9.61 -11.28 22.84
N LYS A 150 9.54 -9.94 22.84
CA LYS A 150 10.67 -9.06 22.49
C LYS A 150 11.90 -9.34 23.34
N ALA A 151 11.75 -9.52 24.66
CA ALA A 151 12.87 -9.83 25.55
C ALA A 151 13.54 -11.18 25.20
N GLN A 152 12.74 -12.21 24.88
CA GLN A 152 13.25 -13.51 24.45
C GLN A 152 13.99 -13.43 23.11
N LEU A 153 13.41 -12.69 22.15
CA LEU A 153 13.99 -12.47 20.83
C LEU A 153 15.32 -11.71 20.91
N LEU A 154 15.37 -10.63 21.67
CA LEU A 154 16.61 -9.85 21.86
C LEU A 154 17.70 -10.67 22.53
N ASN A 155 17.37 -11.47 23.55
CA ASN A 155 18.34 -12.37 24.17
C ASN A 155 18.94 -13.35 23.15
N ARG A 156 18.09 -13.99 22.33
CA ARG A 156 18.55 -14.87 21.25
C ARG A 156 19.45 -14.14 20.24
N LEU A 157 19.06 -12.94 19.81
CA LEU A 157 19.84 -12.15 18.86
C LEU A 157 21.23 -11.81 19.41
N THR A 158 21.32 -11.33 20.65
CA THR A 158 22.61 -11.02 21.31
C THR A 158 23.50 -12.25 21.47
N LEU A 159 22.93 -13.43 21.74
CA LEU A 159 23.70 -14.67 21.85
C LEU A 159 24.25 -15.16 20.51
N VAL A 160 23.54 -14.90 19.41
CA VAL A 160 23.95 -15.35 18.06
C VAL A 160 24.92 -14.36 17.41
N TYR A 161 24.70 -13.06 17.59
CA TYR A 161 25.50 -11.99 17.00
C TYR A 161 26.28 -11.25 18.09
N LEU A 162 27.35 -11.88 18.57
CA LEU A 162 28.20 -11.33 19.64
C LEU A 162 28.96 -10.06 19.23
N ASP A 163 29.12 -9.84 17.93
CA ASP A 163 29.77 -8.68 17.31
C ASP A 163 28.80 -7.53 17.00
N HIS A 164 27.51 -7.68 17.31
CA HIS A 164 26.51 -6.63 17.10
C HIS A 164 26.71 -5.48 18.08
N PHE A 165 26.78 -4.24 17.57
CA PHE A 165 26.97 -3.06 18.41
C PHE A 165 25.65 -2.71 19.14
N PRO A 166 25.67 -2.39 20.45
CA PRO A 166 24.44 -2.17 21.22
C PRO A 166 23.53 -1.05 20.68
N ASP A 167 24.12 0.00 20.09
CA ASP A 167 23.37 1.14 19.54
C ASP A 167 22.90 0.92 18.10
N ASP A 168 23.38 -0.15 17.43
CA ASP A 168 22.97 -0.44 16.07
C ASP A 168 21.58 -1.10 16.06
N PRO A 169 20.68 -0.65 15.16
CA PRO A 169 19.38 -1.27 15.02
C PRO A 169 19.50 -2.71 14.52
N TRP A 170 18.56 -3.57 14.92
CA TRP A 170 18.53 -4.94 14.44
C TRP A 170 17.90 -5.02 13.03
N PRO A 171 18.62 -5.56 12.04
CA PRO A 171 18.06 -5.75 10.70
C PRO A 171 16.77 -6.56 10.70
N THR A 172 15.75 -6.09 10.00
CA THR A 172 14.41 -6.69 9.96
C THR A 172 14.45 -8.17 9.55
N ASP A 173 15.30 -8.54 8.59
CA ASP A 173 15.49 -9.92 8.12
C ASP A 173 16.00 -10.85 9.24
N LYS A 174 16.98 -10.40 10.03
CA LYS A 174 17.47 -11.14 11.20
C LYS A 174 16.37 -11.27 12.25
N VAL A 175 15.66 -10.17 12.56
CA VAL A 175 14.57 -10.18 13.54
C VAL A 175 13.49 -11.18 13.14
N VAL A 176 13.05 -11.17 11.88
CA VAL A 176 12.01 -12.09 11.36
C VAL A 176 12.49 -13.54 11.39
N TYR A 177 13.73 -13.82 10.97
CA TYR A 177 14.28 -15.18 11.01
C TYR A 177 14.30 -15.73 12.44
N HIS A 178 14.83 -14.97 13.40
CA HIS A 178 14.94 -15.41 14.78
C HIS A 178 13.59 -15.45 15.51
N ALA A 179 12.66 -14.54 15.19
CA ALA A 179 11.30 -14.59 15.70
C ALA A 179 10.56 -15.83 15.20
N SER A 180 10.69 -16.15 13.90
CA SER A 180 10.07 -17.36 13.32
C SER A 180 10.60 -18.65 13.95
N PHE A 181 11.86 -18.68 14.39
CA PHE A 181 12.42 -19.84 15.09
C PHE A 181 11.86 -20.02 16.52
N LEU A 182 11.40 -18.94 17.16
CA LEU A 182 10.86 -18.95 18.51
C LEU A 182 9.36 -19.27 18.56
N LEU A 183 8.71 -19.35 17.40
CA LEU A 183 7.27 -19.58 17.21
C LEU A 183 7.01 -20.98 16.66
#